data_AF-A0A2N7UFE9-F1
#
_entry.id   AF-A0A2N7UFE9-F1
#
_cell.length_a   1.000
_cell.length_b   1.000
_cell.length_c   1.000
_cell.angle_alpha   90.00
_cell.angle_beta   90.00
_cell.angle_gamma   90.00
#
_symmetry.space_group_name_H-M   'P 1'
#
loop_
_entity.id
_entity.type
_entity.pdbx_description
1 polymer ?
#
loop_
_entity_poly.entity_id
_entity_poly.type
_entity_poly.pdbx_seq_one_letter_code
_entity_poly.pdbx_strand_id
1 'polypeptide(L)'
;MSMDMKKPDLGGGRATSKAVSKIKPNTHQALVLQALHERPMSAAELQWALPIADARAVVRDLIAKGCRIEKHKHPRAEGRPIQRYHLITEG
;
A
#
# COMPACT_ATOMS: atom_id res chain seq x y z
N MET A 1 51.47 -2.90 20.22
CA MET A 1 50.12 -3.46 20.46
C MET A 1 49.11 -2.53 19.82
N SER A 2 48.64 -2.86 18.62
CA SER A 2 47.61 -2.10 17.91
C SER A 2 46.54 -3.11 17.50
N MET A 3 45.34 -2.97 18.05
CA MET A 3 44.20 -3.84 17.76
C MET A 3 43.48 -3.29 16.54
N ASP A 4 43.79 -3.86 15.36
CA ASP A 4 43.04 -3.64 14.12
C ASP A 4 41.65 -4.27 14.25
N MET A 5 40.63 -3.44 14.52
CA MET A 5 39.24 -3.87 14.51
C MET A 5 38.72 -3.92 13.07
N LYS A 6 38.69 -5.12 12.51
CA LYS A 6 38.06 -5.49 11.24
C LYS A 6 36.55 -5.15 11.30
N LYS A 7 36.11 -4.19 10.48
CA LYS A 7 34.67 -3.91 10.26
C LYS A 7 34.00 -5.14 9.63
N PRO A 8 32.86 -5.61 10.14
CA PRO A 8 32.11 -6.66 9.47
C PRO A 8 31.47 -6.12 8.20
N ASP A 9 31.66 -6.88 7.13
CA ASP A 9 31.10 -6.73 5.80
C ASP A 9 29.57 -6.59 5.91
N LEU A 10 29.04 -5.38 5.67
CA LEU A 10 27.61 -5.16 5.49
C LEU A 10 27.25 -5.66 4.09
N GLY A 11 27.24 -6.99 3.95
CA GLY A 11 26.68 -7.69 2.82
C GLY A 11 25.24 -7.22 2.64
N GLY A 12 25.02 -6.43 1.59
CA GLY A 12 23.71 -5.96 1.16
C GLY A 12 22.84 -7.14 0.75
N GLY A 13 22.26 -7.81 1.74
CA GLY A 13 21.26 -8.86 1.58
C GLY A 13 19.98 -8.24 1.04
N ARG A 14 19.88 -8.15 -0.29
CA ARG A 14 18.65 -7.80 -0.99
C ARG A 14 17.67 -8.97 -0.80
N ALA A 15 16.86 -8.91 0.26
CA ALA A 15 15.83 -9.92 0.53
C ALA A 15 14.76 -9.87 -0.57
N THR A 16 14.85 -10.77 -1.55
CA THR A 16 13.80 -11.01 -2.54
C THR A 16 12.74 -11.95 -1.95
N SER A 17 12.00 -11.51 -0.95
CA SER A 17 10.85 -12.29 -0.48
C SER A 17 9.65 -12.01 -1.38
N LYS A 18 9.48 -12.85 -2.42
CA LYS A 18 8.16 -13.13 -3.03
C LYS A 18 7.29 -13.86 -2.00
N ALA A 19 6.96 -13.19 -0.90
CA ALA A 19 5.92 -13.63 0.00
C ALA A 19 4.62 -13.04 -0.53
N VAL A 20 3.81 -13.86 -1.21
CA VAL A 20 2.38 -13.58 -1.39
C VAL A 20 1.80 -13.56 0.00
N SER A 21 1.90 -12.39 0.64
CA SER A 21 1.60 -12.22 2.04
C SER A 21 0.09 -12.26 2.13
N LYS A 22 -0.47 -13.37 2.60
CA LYS A 22 -1.86 -13.43 3.05
C LYS A 22 -2.10 -12.20 3.92
N ILE A 23 -2.92 -11.28 3.41
CA ILE A 23 -3.19 -10.02 4.07
C ILE A 23 -3.89 -10.37 5.37
N LYS A 24 -3.24 -10.11 6.50
CA LYS A 24 -3.81 -10.42 7.81
C LYS A 24 -5.00 -9.48 8.04
N PRO A 25 -6.14 -9.98 8.57
CA PRO A 25 -7.39 -9.22 8.68
C PRO A 25 -7.29 -7.97 9.57
N ASN A 26 -6.26 -7.87 10.43
CA ASN A 26 -6.06 -6.73 11.33
C ASN A 26 -4.91 -5.80 10.90
N THR A 27 -4.61 -5.74 9.60
CA THR A 27 -3.54 -4.88 9.04
C THR A 27 -4.12 -3.71 8.27
N HIS A 28 -3.35 -2.62 8.17
CA HIS A 28 -3.72 -1.46 7.34
C HIS A 28 -4.11 -1.84 5.91
N GLN A 29 -3.52 -2.91 5.36
CA GLN A 29 -3.88 -3.49 4.06
C GLN A 29 -5.31 -4.04 4.03
N ALA A 30 -5.71 -4.82 5.03
CA ALA A 30 -7.06 -5.37 5.12
C ALA A 30 -8.10 -4.26 5.26
N LEU A 31 -7.81 -3.26 6.09
CA LEU A 31 -8.69 -2.09 6.28
C LEU A 31 -8.86 -1.30 4.97
N VAL A 32 -7.76 -1.05 4.24
CA VAL A 32 -7.83 -0.37 2.95
C VAL A 32 -8.61 -1.20 1.93
N LEU A 33 -8.42 -2.52 1.88
CA LEU A 33 -9.20 -3.39 0.99
C LEU A 33 -10.69 -3.35 1.35
N GLN A 34 -11.05 -3.44 2.63
CA GLN A 34 -12.43 -3.38 3.08
C GLN A 34 -13.07 -2.04 2.71
N ALA A 35 -12.38 -0.93 2.97
CA ALA A 35 -12.83 0.41 2.59
C ALA A 35 -13.06 0.54 1.07
N LEU A 36 -12.14 0.01 0.26
CA LEU A 36 -12.25 0.02 -1.21
C LEU A 36 -13.31 -0.94 -1.76
N HIS A 37 -13.65 -2.00 -1.00
CA HIS A 37 -14.73 -2.93 -1.33
C HIS A 37 -16.11 -2.31 -1.08
N GLU A 38 -16.24 -1.44 -0.09
CA GLU A 38 -17.49 -0.70 0.16
C GLU A 38 -17.73 0.39 -0.88
N ARG A 39 -16.68 1.16 -1.23
CA ARG A 39 -16.76 2.20 -2.25
C ARG A 39 -15.39 2.61 -2.79
N PRO A 40 -15.31 3.12 -4.03
CA PRO A 40 -14.09 3.75 -4.53
C PRO A 40 -13.71 4.97 -3.68
N MET A 41 -12.48 5.01 -3.16
CA MET A 41 -11.99 6.12 -2.32
C MET A 41 -10.62 6.63 -2.81
N SER A 42 -10.37 7.92 -2.63
CA SER A 42 -9.06 8.54 -2.86
C SER A 42 -8.08 8.27 -1.72
N ALA A 43 -6.79 8.53 -1.95
CA ALA A 43 -5.77 8.41 -0.91
C ALA A 43 -6.10 9.26 0.33
N ALA A 44 -6.60 10.48 0.11
CA ALA A 44 -6.97 11.39 1.18
C ALA A 44 -8.18 10.85 1.96
N GLU A 45 -9.21 10.39 1.26
CA GLU A 45 -10.40 9.78 1.90
C GLU A 45 -10.02 8.54 2.72
N LEU A 46 -9.13 7.68 2.20
CA LEU A 46 -8.63 6.50 2.92
C LEU A 46 -7.82 6.89 4.17
N GLN A 47 -6.97 7.91 4.05
CA GLN A 47 -6.15 8.40 5.17
C GLN A 47 -6.99 9.11 6.25
N TRP A 48 -8.12 9.71 5.87
CA TRP A 48 -9.05 10.33 6.82
C TRP A 48 -9.96 9.31 7.49
N ALA A 49 -10.38 8.28 6.75
CA ALA A 49 -11.27 7.24 7.24
C ALA A 49 -10.54 6.18 8.09
N LEU A 50 -9.26 5.92 7.82
CA LEU A 50 -8.48 4.88 8.47
C LEU A 50 -7.28 5.49 9.21
N PRO A 51 -6.88 4.94 10.38
CA PRO A 51 -5.72 5.42 11.14
C PRO A 51 -4.40 4.95 10.48
N ILE A 52 -4.17 5.35 9.23
CA ILE A 52 -3.01 4.95 8.43
C ILE A 52 -2.15 6.17 8.08
N ALA A 53 -0.84 6.05 8.25
CA ALA A 53 0.09 7.15 7.98
C ALA A 53 0.22 7.48 6.48
N ASP A 54 0.22 6.46 5.61
CA ASP A 54 0.32 6.64 4.16
C ASP A 54 -0.55 5.62 3.41
N ALA A 55 -1.74 6.08 2.98
CA ALA A 55 -2.67 5.27 2.19
C ALA A 55 -2.09 4.86 0.83
N ARG A 56 -1.27 5.71 0.19
CA ARG A 56 -0.69 5.42 -1.13
C ARG A 56 0.32 4.29 -1.04
N ALA A 57 1.16 4.29 -0.01
CA ALA A 57 2.10 3.20 0.25
C ALA A 57 1.38 1.87 0.44
N VAL A 58 0.30 1.86 1.23
CA VAL A 58 -0.52 0.66 1.47
C VAL A 58 -1.16 0.16 0.18
N VAL A 59 -1.74 1.04 -0.65
CA VAL A 59 -2.33 0.65 -1.94
C VAL A 59 -1.28 0.07 -2.89
N ARG A 60 -0.08 0.67 -2.97
CA ARG A 60 1.02 0.10 -3.78
C ARG A 60 1.41 -1.30 -3.31
N ASP A 61 1.49 -1.51 -2.00
CA ASP A 61 1.82 -2.81 -1.43
C ASP A 61 0.74 -3.85 -1.73
N LEU A 62 -0.55 -3.48 -1.67
CA LEU A 62 -1.66 -4.32 -2.09
C LEU A 62 -1.56 -4.72 -3.57
N ILE A 63 -1.25 -3.77 -4.45
CA ILE A 63 -1.03 -4.05 -5.88
C ILE A 63 0.16 -4.98 -6.07
N ALA A 64 1.26 -4.75 -5.35
CA ALA A 64 2.44 -5.62 -5.39
C ALA A 64 2.16 -7.04 -4.89
N LYS A 65 1.18 -7.21 -3.98
CA LYS A 65 0.70 -8.50 -3.49
C LYS A 65 -0.30 -9.18 -4.43
N GLY A 66 -0.68 -8.54 -5.54
CA GLY A 66 -1.57 -9.08 -6.55
C GLY A 66 -3.03 -8.66 -6.41
N CYS A 67 -3.36 -7.72 -5.52
CA CYS A 67 -4.71 -7.14 -5.49
C CYS A 67 -4.91 -6.25 -6.72
N ARG A 68 -5.99 -6.49 -7.48
CA ARG A 68 -6.35 -5.67 -8.63
C ARG A 68 -7.03 -4.38 -8.15
N ILE A 69 -6.25 -3.33 -7.98
CA ILE A 69 -6.73 -1.99 -7.61
C ILE A 69 -6.45 -1.05 -8.78
N GLU A 70 -7.51 -0.52 -9.37
CA GLU A 70 -7.40 0.48 -10.44
C GLU A 70 -7.49 1.89 -9.92
N LYS A 71 -6.95 2.83 -10.69
CA LYS A 71 -6.99 4.27 -10.39
C LYS A 71 -7.84 4.97 -11.43
N HIS A 72 -8.96 5.54 -10.99
CA HIS A 72 -9.89 6.25 -11.85
C HIS A 72 -9.88 7.74 -11.51
N LYS A 73 -9.94 8.59 -12.54
CA LYS A 73 -10.09 10.03 -12.36
C LYS A 73 -11.58 10.31 -12.21
N HIS A 74 -11.98 10.74 -11.02
CA HIS A 74 -13.35 11.13 -10.76
C HIS A 74 -13.50 12.65 -10.94
N PRO A 75 -14.49 13.13 -11.73
CA PRO A 75 -14.76 14.56 -11.80
C PRO A 75 -15.14 15.09 -10.42
N ARG A 76 -14.61 16.26 -10.07
CA ARG A 76 -14.93 16.99 -8.84
C ARG A 76 -15.58 18.33 -9.23
N ALA A 77 -16.67 18.70 -8.56
CA ALA A 77 -17.45 19.89 -8.89
C ALA A 77 -16.64 21.20 -8.83
N GLU A 78 -15.61 21.26 -7.98
CA GLU A 78 -14.77 22.46 -7.77
C GLU A 78 -13.48 22.49 -8.60
N GLY A 79 -13.34 21.66 -9.66
CA GLY A 79 -12.21 21.75 -10.58
C GLY A 79 -11.46 20.43 -10.80
N ARG A 80 -10.18 20.37 -10.42
CA ARG A 80 -9.29 19.26 -10.84
C ARG A 80 -9.85 17.89 -10.43
N PRO A 81 -9.85 16.90 -11.35
CA PRO A 81 -10.35 15.58 -11.05
C PRO A 81 -9.54 14.93 -9.93
N ILE A 82 -10.24 14.25 -9.01
CA ILE A 82 -9.62 13.52 -7.92
C ILE A 82 -9.32 12.09 -8.36
N GLN A 83 -8.16 11.59 -7.97
CA GLN A 83 -7.80 10.20 -8.23
C GLN A 83 -8.37 9.31 -7.13
N ARG A 84 -9.29 8.41 -7.51
CA ARG A 84 -9.88 7.41 -6.63
C ARG A 84 -9.36 6.02 -6.99
N TYR A 85 -9.12 5.23 -5.96
CA TYR A 85 -8.81 3.82 -6.09
C TYR A 85 -10.10 3.02 -6.09
N HIS A 86 -10.16 2.01 -6.94
CA HIS A 86 -11.28 1.09 -7.03
C HIS A 86 -10.74 -0.33 -6.95
N LEU A 87 -11.27 -1.13 -6.03
CA LEU A 87 -10.95 -2.54 -5.96
C LEU A 87 -11.74 -3.28 -7.04
N ILE A 88 -11.04 -3.92 -7.96
CA ILE A 88 -11.65 -4.77 -8.98
C ILE A 88 -11.52 -6.21 -8.50
N THR A 89 -12.50 -6.66 -7.74
CA THR A 89 -12.69 -8.09 -7.49
C THR A 89 -13.19 -8.70 -8.79
N GLU A 90 -12.41 -9.61 -9.38
CA GLU A 90 -12.98 -10.56 -10.34
C GLU A 90 -14.03 -11.36 -9.58
N GLY A 91 -15.28 -11.29 -10.03
CA GLY A 91 -16.37 -12.11 -9.50
C GLY A 91 -16.15 -13.59 -9.76
#